data_AF-A0A8S9RPD6-F1
#
_entry.id   AF-A0A8S9RPD6-F1
#
_cell.length_a   1.000
_cell.length_b   1.000
_cell.length_c   1.000
_cell.angle_alpha   90.00
_cell.angle_beta   90.00
_cell.angle_gamma   90.00
#
_symmetry.space_group_name_H-M   'P 1'
#
loop_
_entity.id
_entity.type
_entity.pdbx_description
1 polymer ?
#
loop_
_entity_poly.entity_id
_entity_poly.type
_entity_poly.pdbx_seq_one_letter_code
_entity_poly.pdbx_strand_id
1 'polypeptide(L)'
;MAKEEARKKTGEAMLLKDEWKRAPKERGIFETEVAALRSTVVEPEANRDRDIRRGSCAARREIANGFQEVLSSLEKSKYADDLRRATFNAKKALADNYLDVLISLKEKWEKKKAAADCEARLKEVMASIDLLKEIMTNNLLALDELLHLRAKEVELGSELDVMTVSDFSVGKLDLPQISEDLPEEFFAKVPSEMNEPSDEAKRAGGQFEDGEFDAEE
;
A
#
# COMPACT_ATOMS: atom_id res chain seq x y z
N MET A 1 -19.73 -114.00 -10.07
CA MET A 1 -19.65 -112.54 -9.94
C MET A 1 -19.71 -112.04 -8.49
N ALA A 2 -20.55 -112.60 -7.59
CA ALA A 2 -20.68 -112.09 -6.21
C ALA A 2 -19.41 -112.15 -5.31
N LYS A 3 -18.50 -113.12 -5.53
CA LYS A 3 -17.28 -113.28 -4.70
C LYS A 3 -16.17 -112.28 -5.04
N GLU A 4 -16.07 -111.86 -6.30
CA GLU A 4 -15.15 -110.81 -6.77
C GLU A 4 -15.52 -109.45 -6.17
N GLU A 5 -16.82 -109.15 -6.20
CA GLU A 5 -17.40 -107.91 -5.72
C GLU A 5 -17.26 -107.75 -4.19
N ALA A 6 -17.40 -108.84 -3.43
CA ALA A 6 -17.18 -108.83 -1.98
C ALA A 6 -15.71 -108.55 -1.60
N ARG A 7 -14.75 -109.07 -2.37
CA ARG A 7 -13.32 -108.78 -2.16
C ARG A 7 -12.98 -107.33 -2.50
N LYS A 8 -13.54 -106.79 -3.58
CA LYS A 8 -13.40 -105.37 -3.95
C LYS A 8 -13.97 -104.44 -2.87
N LYS A 9 -15.19 -104.73 -2.37
CA LYS A 9 -15.83 -104.00 -1.26
C LYS A 9 -15.01 -104.05 0.03
N THR A 10 -14.35 -105.18 0.30
CA THR A 10 -13.47 -105.33 1.48
C THR A 10 -12.19 -104.51 1.34
N GLY A 11 -11.59 -104.47 0.14
CA GLY A 11 -10.42 -103.63 -0.15
C GLY A 11 -10.72 -102.14 -0.08
N GLU A 12 -11.86 -101.70 -0.64
CA GLU A 12 -12.33 -100.32 -0.54
C GLU A 12 -12.61 -99.91 0.91
N ALA A 13 -13.21 -100.80 1.73
CA ALA A 13 -13.44 -100.53 3.15
C ALA A 13 -12.14 -100.42 3.97
N MET A 14 -11.07 -101.16 3.61
CA MET A 14 -9.76 -101.03 4.25
C MET A 14 -9.08 -99.69 3.89
N LEU A 15 -9.16 -99.27 2.62
CA LEU A 15 -8.62 -97.97 2.18
C LEU A 15 -9.33 -96.80 2.87
N LEU A 16 -10.67 -96.82 2.90
CA LEU A 16 -11.48 -95.81 3.60
C LEU A 16 -11.13 -95.73 5.10
N LYS A 17 -10.84 -96.86 5.74
CA LYS A 17 -10.45 -96.91 7.16
C LYS A 17 -9.07 -96.29 7.39
N ASP A 18 -8.13 -96.48 6.48
CA ASP A 18 -6.80 -95.88 6.58
C ASP A 18 -6.82 -94.38 6.25
N GLU A 19 -7.63 -93.94 5.29
CA GLU A 19 -7.91 -92.52 5.03
C GLU A 19 -8.55 -91.85 6.25
N TRP A 20 -9.57 -92.48 6.85
CA TRP A 20 -10.20 -91.98 8.07
C TRP A 20 -9.22 -91.84 9.25
N LYS A 21 -8.22 -92.72 9.34
CA LYS A 21 -7.16 -92.62 10.35
C LYS A 21 -6.11 -91.57 10.04
N ARG A 22 -5.92 -91.22 8.75
CA ARG A 22 -4.93 -90.24 8.30
C ARG A 22 -5.46 -88.81 8.41
N ALA A 23 -6.75 -88.60 8.10
CA ALA A 23 -7.36 -87.28 8.07
C ALA A 23 -7.21 -86.45 9.37
N PRO A 24 -7.32 -87.01 10.60
CA PRO A 24 -7.10 -86.24 11.82
C PRO A 24 -5.64 -85.80 12.01
N LYS A 25 -4.66 -86.60 11.55
CA LYS A 25 -3.24 -86.27 11.65
C LYS A 25 -2.87 -85.16 10.67
N GLU A 26 -3.34 -85.25 9.44
CA GLU A 26 -3.16 -84.22 8.43
C GLU A 26 -3.85 -82.91 8.84
N ARG A 27 -5.05 -82.99 9.44
CA ARG A 27 -5.73 -81.84 10.04
C ARG A 27 -4.89 -81.18 11.14
N GLY A 28 -4.31 -81.96 12.05
CA GLY A 28 -3.46 -81.42 13.10
C GLY A 28 -2.21 -80.70 12.56
N ILE A 29 -1.58 -81.26 11.52
CA ILE A 29 -0.45 -80.61 10.84
C ILE A 29 -0.91 -79.28 10.20
N PHE A 30 -2.02 -79.30 9.45
CA PHE A 30 -2.58 -78.09 8.84
C PHE A 30 -2.95 -77.02 9.86
N GLU A 31 -3.53 -77.40 11.00
CA GLU A 31 -3.86 -76.47 12.10
C GLU A 31 -2.59 -75.83 12.68
N THR A 32 -1.51 -76.59 12.86
CA THR A 32 -0.22 -76.04 13.32
C THR A 32 0.42 -75.10 12.30
N GLU A 33 0.35 -75.43 11.00
CA GLU A 33 0.83 -74.56 9.92
C GLU A 33 0.01 -73.27 9.84
N VAL A 34 -1.32 -73.36 9.93
CA VAL A 34 -2.20 -72.19 9.96
C VAL A 34 -1.92 -71.33 11.20
N ALA A 35 -1.66 -71.93 12.36
CA ALA A 35 -1.30 -71.19 13.57
C ALA A 35 0.06 -70.48 13.44
N ALA A 36 1.06 -71.15 12.86
CA ALA A 36 2.36 -70.56 12.58
C ALA A 36 2.24 -69.39 11.58
N LEU A 37 1.49 -69.58 10.48
CA LEU A 37 1.23 -68.52 9.50
C LEU A 37 0.53 -67.32 10.13
N ARG A 38 -0.51 -67.54 10.94
CA ARG A 38 -1.18 -66.46 11.69
C ARG A 38 -0.20 -65.70 12.56
N SER A 39 0.68 -66.39 13.29
CA SER A 39 1.69 -65.73 14.14
C SER A 39 2.68 -64.90 13.32
N THR A 40 3.05 -65.34 12.12
CA THR A 40 3.98 -64.58 11.26
C THR A 40 3.36 -63.34 10.61
N VAL A 41 2.02 -63.27 10.52
CA VAL A 41 1.31 -62.15 9.89
C VAL A 41 1.02 -61.00 10.86
N VAL A 42 0.90 -61.29 12.17
CA VAL A 42 0.57 -60.28 13.19
C VAL A 42 1.58 -59.12 13.26
N GLU A 43 2.88 -59.42 13.28
CA GLU A 43 3.94 -58.40 13.33
C GLU A 43 3.99 -57.50 12.07
N PRO A 44 3.99 -58.02 10.84
CA PRO A 44 3.96 -57.17 9.64
C PRO A 44 2.67 -56.35 9.53
N GLU A 45 1.51 -56.84 9.99
CA GLU A 45 0.28 -56.06 10.08
C GLU A 45 0.42 -54.88 11.06
N ALA A 46 0.94 -55.13 12.27
CA ALA A 46 1.18 -54.08 13.26
C ALA A 46 2.20 -53.04 12.78
N ASN A 47 3.22 -53.47 12.04
CA ASN A 47 4.20 -52.58 11.39
C ASN A 47 3.53 -51.70 10.33
N ARG A 48 2.73 -52.30 9.44
CA ARG A 48 1.98 -51.56 8.41
C ARG A 48 1.08 -50.48 9.03
N ASP A 49 0.36 -50.81 10.10
CA ASP A 49 -0.51 -49.85 10.80
C ASP A 49 0.27 -48.71 11.47
N ARG A 50 1.45 -49.02 12.04
CA ARG A 50 2.35 -47.99 12.56
C ARG A 50 2.84 -47.05 11.46
N ASP A 51 3.22 -47.59 10.31
CA ASP A 51 3.71 -46.80 9.18
C ASP A 51 2.61 -45.92 8.57
N ILE A 52 1.38 -46.45 8.43
CA ILE A 52 0.22 -45.66 7.98
C ILE A 52 -0.03 -44.48 8.93
N ARG A 53 -0.04 -44.72 10.25
CA ARG A 53 -0.21 -43.64 11.24
C ARG A 53 0.92 -42.62 11.17
N ARG A 54 2.17 -43.09 11.06
CA ARG A 54 3.34 -42.21 10.95
C ARG A 54 3.25 -41.33 9.70
N GLY A 55 2.95 -41.93 8.55
CA GLY A 55 2.77 -41.22 7.29
C GLY A 55 1.65 -40.19 7.36
N SER A 56 0.50 -40.55 7.95
CA SER A 56 -0.63 -39.63 8.15
C SER A 56 -0.26 -38.45 9.07
N CYS A 57 0.42 -38.71 10.18
CA CYS A 57 0.90 -37.66 11.07
C CYS A 57 1.94 -36.74 10.41
N ALA A 58 2.83 -37.29 9.59
CA ALA A 58 3.79 -36.51 8.82
C ALA A 58 3.08 -35.58 7.83
N ALA A 59 2.15 -36.11 7.03
CA ALA A 59 1.37 -35.32 6.08
C ALA A 59 0.56 -34.20 6.77
N ARG A 60 -0.08 -34.49 7.91
CA ARG A 60 -0.79 -33.46 8.70
C ARG A 60 0.14 -32.37 9.20
N ARG A 61 1.37 -32.73 9.60
CA ARG A 61 2.38 -31.77 10.06
C ARG A 61 2.87 -30.90 8.92
N GLU A 62 3.11 -31.47 7.75
CA GLU A 62 3.49 -30.70 6.55
C GLU A 62 2.42 -29.66 6.19
N ILE A 63 1.15 -30.07 6.17
CA ILE A 63 0.03 -29.16 5.94
C ILE A 63 -0.02 -28.06 7.01
N ALA A 64 0.10 -28.42 8.30
CA ALA A 64 0.08 -27.45 9.39
C ALA A 64 1.24 -26.44 9.30
N ASN A 65 2.45 -26.91 9.00
CA ASN A 65 3.62 -26.06 8.81
C ASN A 65 3.41 -25.10 7.62
N GLY A 66 2.88 -25.60 6.50
CA GLY A 66 2.56 -24.78 5.33
C GLY A 66 1.56 -23.66 5.65
N PHE A 67 0.51 -23.96 6.43
CA PHE A 67 -0.42 -22.91 6.89
C PHE A 67 0.26 -21.88 7.79
N GLN A 68 1.13 -22.33 8.71
CA GLN A 68 1.84 -21.42 9.61
C GLN A 68 2.78 -20.48 8.85
N GLU A 69 3.42 -20.96 7.80
CA GLU A 69 4.28 -20.15 6.92
C GLU A 69 3.47 -19.12 6.13
N VAL A 70 2.32 -19.51 5.57
CA VAL A 70 1.41 -18.59 4.87
C VAL A 70 0.90 -17.50 5.80
N LEU A 71 0.48 -17.85 7.03
CA LEU A 71 0.02 -16.88 8.03
C LEU A 71 1.14 -15.91 8.41
N SER A 72 2.34 -16.42 8.67
CA SER A 72 3.51 -15.58 9.02
C SER A 72 3.88 -14.62 7.89
N SER A 73 3.77 -15.07 6.63
CA SER A 73 4.04 -14.23 5.46
C SER A 73 2.97 -13.17 5.26
N LEU A 74 1.71 -13.51 5.49
CA LEU A 74 0.58 -12.57 5.42
C LEU A 74 0.69 -11.48 6.50
N GLU A 75 1.06 -11.84 7.72
CA GLU A 75 1.29 -10.86 8.80
C GLU A 75 2.40 -9.87 8.45
N LYS A 76 3.53 -10.36 7.92
CA LYS A 76 4.62 -9.49 7.44
C LYS A 76 4.17 -8.57 6.31
N SER A 77 3.39 -9.07 5.35
CA SER A 77 2.84 -8.26 4.26
C SER A 77 1.91 -7.17 4.79
N LYS A 78 0.98 -7.50 5.70
CA LYS A 78 0.08 -6.53 6.31
C LYS A 78 0.83 -5.43 7.05
N TYR A 79 1.82 -5.81 7.85
CA TYR A 79 2.66 -4.86 8.57
C TYR A 79 3.40 -3.92 7.60
N ALA A 80 3.95 -4.46 6.50
CA ALA A 80 4.62 -3.66 5.48
C ALA A 80 3.65 -2.68 4.78
N ASP A 81 2.43 -3.11 4.47
CA ASP A 81 1.41 -2.27 3.85
C ASP A 81 0.92 -1.17 4.79
N ASP A 82 0.70 -1.48 6.07
CA ASP A 82 0.33 -0.52 7.10
C ASP A 82 1.43 0.53 7.30
N LEU A 83 2.71 0.11 7.33
CA LEU A 83 3.85 1.02 7.40
C LEU A 83 3.92 1.95 6.18
N ARG A 84 3.74 1.42 4.96
CA ARG A 84 3.71 2.22 3.72
C ARG A 84 2.58 3.25 3.76
N ARG A 85 1.38 2.85 4.21
CA ARG A 85 0.23 3.74 4.35
C ARG A 85 0.47 4.84 5.38
N ALA A 86 1.06 4.50 6.53
CA ALA A 86 1.40 5.48 7.56
C ALA A 86 2.39 6.53 7.04
N THR A 87 3.46 6.10 6.38
CA THR A 87 4.45 7.00 5.76
C THR A 87 3.82 7.90 4.69
N PHE A 88 2.96 7.36 3.83
CA PHE A 88 2.25 8.15 2.81
C PHE A 88 1.34 9.21 3.46
N ASN A 89 0.57 8.83 4.47
CA ASN A 89 -0.32 9.77 5.17
C ASN A 89 0.46 10.89 5.86
N ALA A 90 1.60 10.58 6.47
CA ALA A 90 2.48 11.60 7.07
C ALA A 90 3.03 12.58 6.03
N LYS A 91 3.49 12.08 4.87
CA LYS A 91 3.93 12.92 3.74
C LYS A 91 2.81 13.80 3.22
N LYS A 92 1.61 13.25 3.10
CA LYS A 92 0.42 13.99 2.66
C LYS A 92 0.08 15.12 3.63
N ALA A 93 0.03 14.83 4.94
CA ALA A 93 -0.25 15.85 5.95
C ALA A 93 0.80 16.98 5.94
N LEU A 94 2.09 16.63 5.74
CA LEU A 94 3.15 17.63 5.58
C LEU A 94 2.89 18.53 4.36
N ALA A 95 2.56 17.94 3.21
CA ALA A 95 2.28 18.67 1.98
C ALA A 95 1.05 19.59 2.11
N ASP A 96 -0.01 19.10 2.75
CA ASP A 96 -1.22 19.87 3.04
C ASP A 96 -0.88 21.09 3.93
N ASN A 97 -0.06 20.92 4.98
CA ASN A 97 0.41 22.02 5.82
C ASN A 97 1.22 23.07 5.04
N TYR A 98 2.12 22.63 4.15
CA TYR A 98 2.87 23.56 3.30
C TYR A 98 1.96 24.30 2.31
N LEU A 99 0.95 23.64 1.78
CA LEU A 99 -0.03 24.26 0.89
C LEU A 99 -0.80 25.38 1.61
N ASP A 100 -1.24 25.15 2.84
CA ASP A 100 -1.93 26.17 3.65
C ASP A 100 -1.07 27.41 3.91
N VAL A 101 0.23 27.20 4.17
CA VAL A 101 1.20 28.29 4.33
C VAL A 101 1.35 29.08 3.04
N LEU A 102 1.46 28.40 1.89
CA LEU A 102 1.58 29.05 0.58
C LEU A 102 0.32 29.83 0.20
N ILE A 103 -0.86 29.29 0.46
CA ILE A 103 -2.14 29.98 0.25
C ILE A 103 -2.20 31.24 1.13
N SER A 104 -1.88 31.09 2.42
CA SER A 104 -1.85 32.21 3.37
C SER A 104 -0.88 33.31 2.93
N LEU A 105 0.29 32.92 2.41
CA LEU A 105 1.30 33.84 1.89
C LEU A 105 0.79 34.58 0.64
N LYS A 106 0.13 33.87 -0.28
CA LYS A 106 -0.44 34.45 -1.49
C LYS A 106 -1.51 35.50 -1.19
N GLU A 107 -2.48 35.18 -0.33
CA GLU A 107 -3.54 36.13 0.06
C GLU A 107 -2.97 37.42 0.66
N LYS A 108 -1.97 37.23 1.50
CA LYS A 108 -1.23 38.30 2.15
C LYS A 108 -0.42 39.16 1.17
N TRP A 109 0.21 38.54 0.17
CA TRP A 109 0.89 39.25 -0.91
C TRP A 109 -0.07 40.12 -1.72
N GLU A 110 -1.25 39.60 -2.06
CA GLU A 110 -2.28 40.38 -2.76
C GLU A 110 -2.76 41.58 -1.94
N LYS A 111 -2.99 41.40 -0.62
CA LYS A 111 -3.30 42.52 0.28
C LYS A 111 -2.19 43.57 0.28
N LYS A 112 -0.92 43.16 0.30
CA LYS A 112 0.22 44.09 0.25
C LYS A 112 0.29 44.84 -1.08
N LYS A 113 0.00 44.17 -2.20
CA LYS A 113 -0.07 44.80 -3.52
C LYS A 113 -1.15 45.88 -3.58
N ALA A 114 -2.34 45.57 -3.06
CA ALA A 114 -3.45 46.51 -3.00
C ALA A 114 -3.15 47.69 -2.05
N ALA A 115 -2.49 47.44 -0.91
CA ALA A 115 -2.03 48.49 0.00
C ALA A 115 -1.00 49.42 -0.66
N ALA A 116 -0.05 48.86 -1.42
CA ALA A 116 0.95 49.64 -2.14
C ALA A 116 0.34 50.52 -3.25
N ASP A 117 -0.69 50.02 -3.95
CA ASP A 117 -1.47 50.80 -4.92
C ASP A 117 -2.21 51.97 -4.24
N CYS A 118 -2.88 51.71 -3.12
CA CYS A 118 -3.56 52.75 -2.34
C CYS A 118 -2.56 53.79 -1.80
N GLU A 119 -1.39 53.36 -1.32
CA GLU A 119 -0.32 54.25 -0.87
C GLU A 119 0.20 55.14 -2.01
N ALA A 120 0.36 54.60 -3.23
CA ALA A 120 0.76 55.36 -4.40
C ALA A 120 -0.29 56.43 -4.77
N ARG A 121 -1.57 56.06 -4.80
CA ARG A 121 -2.69 56.98 -5.04
C ARG A 121 -2.79 58.07 -3.97
N LEU A 122 -2.58 57.73 -2.70
CA LEU A 122 -2.56 58.69 -1.60
C LEU A 122 -1.43 59.72 -1.78
N LYS A 123 -0.22 59.25 -2.11
CA LYS A 123 0.93 60.13 -2.40
C LYS A 123 0.66 61.07 -3.57
N GLU A 124 -0.01 60.60 -4.63
CA GLU A 124 -0.43 61.45 -5.76
C GLU A 124 -1.43 62.53 -5.35
N VAL A 125 -2.44 62.18 -4.56
CA VAL A 125 -3.43 63.15 -4.03
C VAL A 125 -2.74 64.19 -3.14
N MET A 126 -1.81 63.78 -2.27
CA MET A 126 -1.05 64.70 -1.43
C MET A 126 -0.21 65.68 -2.25
N ALA A 127 0.51 65.19 -3.28
CA ALA A 127 1.27 66.04 -4.18
C ALA A 127 0.37 67.00 -4.97
N SER A 128 -0.82 66.52 -5.41
CA SER A 128 -1.82 67.35 -6.08
C SER A 128 -2.35 68.46 -5.18
N ILE A 129 -2.60 68.16 -3.90
CA ILE A 129 -3.00 69.15 -2.90
C ILE A 129 -1.91 70.20 -2.71
N ASP A 130 -0.65 69.79 -2.59
CA ASP A 130 0.47 70.72 -2.40
C ASP A 130 0.68 71.64 -3.60
N LEU A 131 0.57 71.10 -4.82
CA LEU A 131 0.59 71.90 -6.05
C LEU A 131 -0.61 72.86 -6.13
N LEU A 132 -1.82 72.41 -5.79
CA LEU A 132 -3.01 73.26 -5.77
C LEU A 132 -2.88 74.40 -4.76
N LYS A 133 -2.34 74.13 -3.56
CA LYS A 133 -2.04 75.19 -2.59
C LYS A 133 -1.08 76.22 -3.19
N GLU A 134 -0.01 75.79 -3.84
CA GLU A 134 0.96 76.68 -4.49
C GLU A 134 0.29 77.53 -5.58
N ILE A 135 -0.51 76.94 -6.47
CA ILE A 135 -1.27 77.67 -7.49
C ILE A 135 -2.25 78.64 -6.84
N MET A 136 -2.95 78.23 -5.77
CA MET A 136 -3.93 79.05 -5.06
C MET A 136 -3.31 80.27 -4.37
N THR A 137 -2.07 80.18 -3.91
CA THR A 137 -1.36 81.37 -3.40
C THR A 137 -1.17 82.43 -4.47
N ASN A 138 -1.15 82.04 -5.75
CA ASN A 138 -0.98 82.92 -6.89
C ASN A 138 -2.31 83.31 -7.59
N ASN A 139 -3.40 82.54 -7.44
CA ASN A 139 -4.74 82.78 -8.04
C ASN A 139 -5.91 82.15 -7.22
N LEU A 140 -7.02 82.89 -6.98
CA LEU A 140 -8.06 82.57 -5.96
C LEU A 140 -9.12 81.48 -6.32
N LEU A 141 -8.96 80.68 -7.39
CA LEU A 141 -10.10 79.99 -8.03
C LEU A 141 -10.25 78.45 -7.81
N ALA A 142 -9.51 77.80 -6.90
CA ALA A 142 -9.53 76.32 -6.77
C ALA A 142 -9.93 75.75 -5.39
N LEU A 143 -10.67 76.50 -4.56
CA LEU A 143 -11.01 76.07 -3.20
C LEU A 143 -11.90 74.81 -3.16
N ASP A 144 -12.84 74.67 -4.09
CA ASP A 144 -13.75 73.52 -4.15
C ASP A 144 -13.00 72.21 -4.47
N GLU A 145 -12.11 72.26 -5.47
CA GLU A 145 -11.23 71.14 -5.82
C GLU A 145 -10.31 70.76 -4.65
N LEU A 146 -9.78 71.74 -3.92
CA LEU A 146 -8.97 71.49 -2.74
C LEU A 146 -9.75 70.78 -1.64
N LEU A 147 -11.01 71.17 -1.39
CA LEU A 147 -11.87 70.48 -0.42
C LEU A 147 -12.17 69.04 -0.86
N HIS A 148 -12.44 68.81 -2.14
CA HIS A 148 -12.67 67.47 -2.67
C HIS A 148 -11.43 66.57 -2.56
N LEU A 149 -10.24 67.08 -2.89
CA LEU A 149 -8.99 66.32 -2.73
C LEU A 149 -8.68 66.02 -1.27
N ARG A 150 -8.98 66.96 -0.34
CA ARG A 150 -8.85 66.72 1.11
C ARG A 150 -9.77 65.61 1.59
N ALA A 151 -10.99 65.52 1.06
CA ALA A 151 -11.88 64.40 1.37
C ALA A 151 -11.31 63.06 0.87
N LYS A 152 -10.76 63.03 -0.35
CA LYS A 152 -10.09 61.84 -0.91
C LYS A 152 -8.84 61.40 -0.15
N GLU A 153 -8.03 62.35 0.33
CA GLU A 153 -6.87 62.07 1.19
C GLU A 153 -7.29 61.31 2.45
N VAL A 154 -8.36 61.77 3.11
CA VAL A 154 -8.91 61.12 4.32
C VAL A 154 -9.48 59.73 4.00
N GLU A 155 -10.19 59.60 2.88
CA GLU A 155 -10.75 58.33 2.42
C GLU A 155 -9.64 57.29 2.15
N LEU A 156 -8.65 57.64 1.33
CA LEU A 156 -7.52 56.77 0.99
C LEU A 156 -6.63 56.47 2.21
N GLY A 157 -6.47 57.43 3.12
CA GLY A 157 -5.78 57.22 4.38
C GLY A 157 -6.49 56.18 5.27
N SER A 158 -7.82 56.23 5.32
CA SER A 158 -8.64 55.26 6.06
C SER A 158 -8.63 53.87 5.40
N GLU A 159 -8.67 53.81 4.07
CA GLU A 159 -8.53 52.57 3.29
C GLU A 159 -7.16 51.93 3.52
N LEU A 160 -6.08 52.72 3.48
CA LEU A 160 -4.72 52.24 3.74
C LEU A 160 -4.57 51.66 5.15
N ASP A 161 -5.14 52.30 6.18
CA ASP A 161 -5.10 51.84 7.57
C ASP A 161 -5.72 50.43 7.72
N VAL A 162 -6.88 50.22 7.09
CA VAL A 162 -7.57 48.90 7.03
C VAL A 162 -6.72 47.85 6.32
N MET A 163 -5.95 48.25 5.31
CA MET A 163 -5.11 47.36 4.51
C MET A 163 -3.72 47.14 5.11
N THR A 164 -3.37 47.79 6.23
CA THR A 164 -2.07 47.60 6.86
C THR A 164 -1.88 46.13 7.25
N VAL A 165 -0.94 45.48 6.56
CA VAL A 165 -0.61 44.08 6.81
C VAL A 165 0.54 44.02 7.81
N SER A 166 0.38 43.22 8.88
CA SER A 166 1.42 42.94 9.88
C SER A 166 2.72 42.42 9.23
N ASP A 167 3.87 42.72 9.85
CA ASP A 167 5.22 42.42 9.34
C ASP A 167 5.43 40.94 8.92
N PHE A 168 5.93 40.76 7.69
CA PHE A 168 6.22 39.49 7.00
C PHE A 168 7.60 38.90 7.30
N SER A 169 7.99 38.85 8.56
CA SER A 169 9.22 38.12 8.87
C SER A 169 8.98 36.62 8.69
N VAL A 170 9.82 35.97 7.88
CA VAL A 170 9.81 34.51 7.64
C VAL A 170 9.87 33.73 8.96
N GLY A 171 10.52 34.28 9.99
CA GLY A 171 10.60 33.68 11.33
C GLY A 171 9.30 33.70 12.14
N LYS A 172 8.26 34.42 11.70
CA LYS A 172 6.92 34.44 12.31
C LYS A 172 5.92 33.55 11.55
N LEU A 173 6.36 32.88 10.49
CA LEU A 173 5.51 31.97 9.73
C LEU A 173 5.46 30.64 10.49
N ASP A 174 4.25 30.12 10.72
CA ASP A 174 4.03 28.82 11.35
C ASP A 174 4.43 27.70 10.37
N LEU A 175 5.73 27.55 10.14
CA LEU A 175 6.28 26.52 9.28
C LEU A 175 6.11 25.16 9.96
N PRO A 176 5.64 24.14 9.22
CA PRO A 176 5.61 22.79 9.76
C PRO A 176 7.02 22.37 10.18
N GLN A 177 7.16 21.88 11.41
CA GLN A 177 8.43 21.38 11.92
C GLN A 177 8.80 20.10 11.18
N ILE A 178 9.67 20.24 10.18
CA ILE A 178 10.43 19.12 9.64
C ILE A 178 11.58 18.85 10.61
N SER A 179 11.43 17.80 11.44
CA SER A 179 12.58 17.28 12.18
C SER A 179 13.60 16.77 11.17
N GLU A 180 14.84 17.25 11.28
CA GLU A 180 15.97 16.82 10.43
C GLU A 180 16.30 15.33 10.62
N ASP A 181 15.78 14.69 11.67
CA ASP A 181 15.93 13.26 11.98
C ASP A 181 15.01 12.33 11.15
N LEU A 182 14.33 12.84 10.12
CA LEU A 182 13.54 11.99 9.23
C LEU A 182 14.49 11.06 8.44
N PRO A 183 14.30 9.73 8.49
CA PRO A 183 15.20 8.80 7.80
C PRO A 183 15.23 9.09 6.29
N GLU A 184 16.39 8.92 5.64
CA GLU A 184 16.58 9.12 4.19
C GLU A 184 15.50 8.41 3.34
N GLU A 185 14.96 7.29 3.84
CA GLU A 185 13.85 6.52 3.24
C GLU A 185 12.54 7.32 3.11
N PHE A 186 12.36 8.39 3.90
CA PHE A 186 11.26 9.32 3.77
C PHE A 186 11.39 10.16 2.49
N PHE A 187 12.59 10.53 2.08
CA PHE A 187 12.83 11.27 0.84
C PHE A 187 13.12 10.36 -0.35
N ALA A 188 13.43 9.08 -0.10
CA ALA A 188 13.61 8.10 -1.15
C ALA A 188 12.36 7.99 -2.05
N LYS A 189 12.59 8.08 -3.36
CA LYS A 189 11.59 7.78 -4.39
C LYS A 189 11.18 6.32 -4.20
N VAL A 190 9.89 6.06 -3.95
CA VAL A 190 9.36 4.68 -3.98
C VAL A 190 9.72 4.07 -5.35
N PRO A 191 10.45 2.94 -5.40
CA PRO A 191 10.74 2.27 -6.67
C PRO A 191 9.41 1.96 -7.34
N SER A 192 9.16 2.59 -8.49
CA SER A 192 8.04 2.28 -9.37
C SER A 192 8.40 0.99 -10.12
N GLU A 193 8.40 -0.14 -9.42
CA GLU A 193 8.63 -1.45 -10.04
C GLU A 193 7.28 -2.04 -10.51
N MET A 194 6.94 -1.75 -11.77
CA MET A 194 6.41 -2.75 -12.70
C MET A 194 6.57 -2.16 -14.12
N ASN A 195 7.76 -2.36 -14.70
CA ASN A 195 7.90 -2.34 -16.15
C ASN A 195 7.15 -3.58 -16.67
N GLU A 196 5.97 -3.39 -17.26
CA GLU A 196 5.44 -4.36 -18.21
C GLU A 196 6.28 -4.29 -19.50
N PRO A 197 6.58 -5.43 -20.13
CA PRO A 197 7.48 -5.47 -21.28
C PRO A 197 6.87 -4.77 -22.49
N SER A 198 7.67 -3.86 -23.04
CA SER A 198 7.51 -3.15 -24.30
C SER A 198 6.92 -4.01 -25.42
N ASP A 199 5.69 -3.70 -25.84
CA ASP A 199 5.18 -4.10 -27.16
C ASP A 199 5.63 -3.04 -28.18
N GLU A 200 6.72 -3.33 -28.87
CA GLU A 200 7.20 -2.59 -30.03
C GLU A 200 6.23 -2.78 -31.21
N ALA A 201 5.27 -1.86 -31.36
CA ALA A 201 4.60 -1.67 -32.64
C ALA A 201 4.17 -0.22 -32.86
N LYS A 202 5.04 0.51 -33.56
CA LYS A 202 4.73 1.61 -34.49
C LYS A 202 3.94 2.80 -33.92
N ARG A 203 4.65 3.87 -33.56
CA ARG A 203 4.17 5.23 -33.81
C ARG A 203 5.19 5.99 -34.65
N ALA A 204 4.75 6.34 -35.85
CA ALA A 204 5.45 7.18 -36.81
C ALA A 204 5.74 8.56 -36.19
N GLY A 205 6.92 9.09 -36.53
CA GLY A 205 7.43 10.35 -36.03
C GLY A 205 6.52 11.53 -36.37
N GLY A 206 6.20 12.31 -35.34
CA GLY A 206 5.91 13.73 -35.47
C GLY A 206 7.15 14.49 -35.02
N GLN A 207 7.91 14.99 -35.99
CA GLN A 207 9.00 15.93 -35.78
C GLN A 207 8.36 17.30 -35.60
N PHE A 208 8.40 17.85 -34.39
CA PHE A 208 7.92 19.20 -34.14
C PHE A 208 8.99 20.16 -34.63
N GLU A 209 8.65 21.00 -35.61
CA GLU A 209 9.51 22.07 -36.09
C GLU A 209 9.66 23.12 -34.98
N ASP A 210 10.91 23.48 -34.69
CA ASP A 210 11.25 24.61 -33.83
C ASP A 210 10.74 25.89 -34.48
N GLY A 211 9.64 26.41 -33.94
CA GLY A 211 9.13 27.74 -34.26
C GLY A 211 10.06 28.80 -33.71
N GLU A 212 10.86 29.36 -34.61
CA GLU A 212 11.57 30.63 -34.48
C GLU A 212 10.56 31.73 -34.07
N PHE A 213 10.74 32.29 -32.87
CA PHE A 213 10.02 33.49 -32.45
C PHE A 213 10.93 34.68 -32.70
N ASP A 214 10.67 35.39 -33.80
CA ASP A 214 11.12 36.76 -33.99
C ASP A 214 10.45 37.65 -32.94
N ALA A 215 11.25 38.24 -32.07
CA ALA A 215 10.83 39.36 -31.26
C ALA A 215 11.03 40.64 -32.09
N GLU A 216 9.97 41.08 -32.77
CA GLU A 216 9.86 42.47 -33.21
C GLU A 216 8.95 43.26 -32.24
N GLU A 217 9.57 44.34 -31.75
CA GLU A 217 9.05 45.57 -31.12
C GLU A 217 8.58 45.55 -29.64
#